data_AF-A0A426UZD9-F1
#
_entry.id   AF-A0A426UZD9-F1
#
_cell.length_a   1.000
_cell.length_b   1.000
_cell.length_c   1.000
_cell.angle_alpha   90.00
_cell.angle_beta   90.00
_cell.angle_gamma   90.00
#
_symmetry.space_group_name_H-M   'P 1'
#
loop_
_entity.id
_entity.type
_entity.pdbx_description
1 polymer ?
#
loop_
_entity_poly.entity_id
_entity_poly.type
_entity_poly.pdbx_seq_one_letter_code
_entity_poly.pdbx_strand_id
1 'polypeptide(L)'
;MTLRSDLIRLLNQSHKETWSTFSKVRTDASLYGLKKATTDKWKTPGEPAFVSNLLEHPIADRHLRHIIDRHLGPLGLSNGAPLVSGIFIHQKPKIKMYRRPGHIELGDLLMVRHHFQTGVATPQGRAFLVQAKSSSKPGTGSLTGKEAQQFDLYSDWTTPFTFPHKEIGPPPDKSSRWILSKGPGAVTQTGFYGIVSNESTPAGFPEACAWAAALASPAPPLSTPSVTASMSLAELYEGFLLGTLGRPWDIAPANTDHWSSFVAACLGASAGWKHYPVKRLGHTGATALPRRRDLLAFLSFMSLSEVDYNFAYASLVNLDLAELARFIKPQAREWLESLKHSESDGDEPPSDIEYQEPWRTPQGPSIIYVATFGNAPLDDAPSGEAPETPDTPAAESPRQHPDWGQWG
;
A
#
# COMPACT_ATOMS: atom_id res chain seq x y z
N MET A 1 -20.38 13.52 -3.23
CA MET A 1 -18.98 13.04 -3.37
C MET A 1 -19.02 11.69 -4.05
N THR A 2 -18.13 11.42 -4.99
CA THR A 2 -17.97 10.10 -5.64
C THR A 2 -16.97 9.23 -4.88
N LEU A 3 -16.97 7.91 -5.13
CA LEU A 3 -15.97 6.99 -4.58
C LEU A 3 -14.55 7.45 -4.91
N ARG A 4 -14.25 7.75 -6.19
CA ARG A 4 -12.98 8.36 -6.62
C ARG A 4 -12.57 9.57 -5.79
N SER A 5 -13.47 10.53 -5.59
CA SER A 5 -13.14 11.78 -4.86
C SER A 5 -12.78 11.53 -3.39
N ASP A 6 -13.45 10.57 -2.74
CA ASP A 6 -13.14 10.17 -1.37
C ASP A 6 -11.79 9.44 -1.29
N LEU A 7 -11.47 8.59 -2.28
CA LEU A 7 -10.18 7.91 -2.39
C LEU A 7 -9.02 8.89 -2.66
N ILE A 8 -9.20 9.89 -3.52
CA ILE A 8 -8.20 10.95 -3.74
C ILE A 8 -7.89 11.65 -2.41
N ARG A 9 -8.92 12.03 -1.65
CA ARG A 9 -8.74 12.67 -0.34
C ARG A 9 -7.97 11.78 0.62
N LEU A 10 -8.32 10.50 0.69
CA LEU A 10 -7.64 9.50 1.52
C LEU A 10 -6.15 9.38 1.18
N LEU A 11 -5.83 9.22 -0.10
CA LEU A 11 -4.45 9.09 -0.59
C LEU A 11 -3.63 10.36 -0.33
N ASN A 12 -4.22 11.54 -0.55
CA ASN A 12 -3.59 12.82 -0.27
C ASN A 12 -3.34 13.03 1.23
N GLN A 13 -4.23 12.57 2.10
CA GLN A 13 -4.05 12.65 3.54
C GLN A 13 -2.90 11.75 4.01
N SER A 14 -2.89 10.49 3.55
CA SER A 14 -1.77 9.55 3.79
C SER A 14 -0.42 10.13 3.34
N HIS A 15 -0.41 10.79 2.19
CA HIS A 15 0.77 11.47 1.67
C HIS A 15 1.26 12.60 2.59
N LYS A 16 0.35 13.47 3.02
CA LYS A 16 0.66 14.56 3.95
C LYS A 16 1.19 14.03 5.29
N GLU A 17 0.61 12.96 5.82
CA GLU A 17 1.09 12.35 7.06
C GLU A 17 2.50 11.75 6.90
N THR A 18 2.81 11.19 5.73
CA THR A 18 4.16 10.71 5.42
C THR A 18 5.17 11.86 5.52
N TRP A 19 4.85 13.01 4.92
CA TRP A 19 5.70 14.21 4.98
C TRP A 19 5.81 14.80 6.38
N SER A 20 4.71 14.83 7.12
CA SER A 20 4.69 15.26 8.53
C SER A 20 5.62 14.38 9.38
N THR A 21 5.47 13.06 9.26
CA THR A 21 6.31 12.07 9.95
C THR A 21 7.77 12.19 9.56
N PHE A 22 8.08 12.33 8.27
CA PHE A 22 9.44 12.53 7.77
C PHE A 22 10.08 13.79 8.36
N SER A 23 9.35 14.91 8.33
CA SER A 23 9.83 16.20 8.86
C SER A 23 10.10 16.10 10.37
N LYS A 24 9.22 15.43 11.11
CA LYS A 24 9.41 15.16 12.54
C LYS A 24 10.65 14.30 12.78
N VAL A 25 10.79 13.16 12.09
CA VAL A 25 11.95 12.26 12.24
C VAL A 25 13.26 12.97 11.92
N ARG A 26 13.28 13.82 10.89
CA ARG A 26 14.46 14.61 10.52
C ARG A 26 14.83 15.63 11.61
N THR A 27 13.84 16.31 12.18
CA THR A 27 14.03 17.26 13.29
C THR A 27 14.52 16.54 14.54
N ASP A 28 13.85 15.46 14.94
CA ASP A 28 14.20 14.65 16.11
C ASP A 28 15.63 14.10 15.99
N ALA A 29 16.01 13.57 14.82
CA ALA A 29 17.38 13.08 14.60
C ALA A 29 18.43 14.18 14.84
N SER A 30 18.14 15.42 14.43
CA SER A 30 19.03 16.56 14.70
C SER A 30 19.13 16.87 16.19
N LEU A 31 18.00 16.83 16.91
CA LEU A 31 17.93 17.06 18.35
C LEU A 31 18.69 15.98 19.14
N TYR A 32 18.66 14.73 18.70
CA TYR A 32 19.35 13.59 19.32
C TYR A 32 20.80 13.41 18.85
N GLY A 33 21.42 14.44 18.27
CA GLY A 33 22.87 14.48 18.04
C GLY A 33 23.32 14.04 16.64
N LEU A 34 22.41 13.73 15.71
CA LEU A 34 22.80 13.58 14.31
C LEU A 34 23.20 14.97 13.75
N LYS A 35 24.37 15.07 13.13
CA LYS A 35 24.87 16.33 12.57
C LYS A 35 23.83 16.93 11.61
N LYS A 36 23.54 18.23 11.77
CA LYS A 36 22.61 18.96 10.88
C LYS A 36 22.95 18.80 9.39
N ALA A 37 24.24 18.83 9.04
CA ALA A 37 24.69 18.59 7.67
C ALA A 37 24.32 17.19 7.12
N THR A 38 24.10 16.20 7.99
CA THR A 38 23.62 14.86 7.61
C THR A 38 22.11 14.86 7.41
N THR A 39 21.34 15.42 8.34
CA THR A 39 19.87 15.50 8.23
C THR A 39 19.42 16.41 7.09
N ASP A 40 20.17 17.46 6.77
CA ASP A 40 19.90 18.35 5.64
C ASP A 40 20.01 17.63 4.28
N LYS A 41 20.72 16.49 4.22
CA LYS A 41 20.75 15.63 3.01
C LYS A 41 19.47 14.83 2.84
N TRP A 42 18.65 14.67 3.88
CA TRP A 42 17.37 13.99 3.80
C TRP A 42 16.35 14.97 3.21
N LYS A 43 16.16 14.88 1.89
CA LYS A 43 15.27 15.77 1.14
C LYS A 43 13.83 15.29 1.13
N THR A 44 13.61 14.00 0.96
CA THR A 44 12.27 13.42 0.77
C THR A 44 12.13 12.12 1.57
N PRO A 45 10.90 11.70 1.91
CA PRO A 45 10.64 10.32 2.31
C PRO A 45 11.06 9.35 1.19
N GLY A 46 11.50 8.16 1.57
CA GLY A 46 11.71 7.06 0.62
C GLY A 46 10.40 6.37 0.25
N GLU A 47 10.35 5.64 -0.87
CA GLU A 47 9.17 4.89 -1.33
C GLU A 47 8.56 3.98 -0.25
N PRO A 48 9.36 3.25 0.57
CA PRO A 48 8.83 2.43 1.65
C PRO A 48 7.99 3.21 2.67
N ALA A 49 8.32 4.48 2.93
CA ALA A 49 7.57 5.31 3.88
C ALA A 49 6.20 5.70 3.33
N PHE A 50 6.10 5.96 2.03
CA PHE A 50 4.82 6.24 1.38
C PHE A 50 3.93 4.98 1.34
N VAL A 51 4.50 3.82 1.01
CA VAL A 51 3.77 2.54 1.05
C VAL A 51 3.31 2.21 2.46
N SER A 52 4.19 2.33 3.46
CA SER A 52 3.83 2.09 4.87
C SER A 52 2.68 2.97 5.34
N ASN A 53 2.70 4.27 5.03
CA ASN A 53 1.60 5.16 5.41
C ASN A 53 0.32 4.87 4.62
N LEU A 54 0.41 4.47 3.35
CA LEU A 54 -0.75 4.03 2.57
C LEU A 54 -1.45 2.82 3.19
N LEU A 55 -0.71 1.97 3.91
CA LEU A 55 -1.26 0.83 4.65
C LEU A 55 -1.82 1.26 6.01
N GLU A 56 -1.04 2.04 6.76
CA GLU A 56 -1.37 2.34 8.15
C GLU A 56 -2.46 3.42 8.26
N HIS A 57 -2.34 4.53 7.53
CA HIS A 57 -3.21 5.68 7.71
C HIS A 57 -4.68 5.40 7.31
N PRO A 58 -4.99 4.80 6.14
CA PRO A 58 -6.38 4.51 5.79
C PRO A 58 -7.10 3.52 6.70
N ILE A 59 -6.34 2.66 7.38
CA ILE A 59 -6.84 1.55 8.18
C ILE A 59 -6.93 1.95 9.65
N ALA A 60 -5.94 2.69 10.16
CA ALA A 60 -5.90 3.16 11.54
C ALA A 60 -7.15 3.98 11.90
N ASP A 61 -7.64 4.81 10.96
CA ASP A 61 -8.79 5.69 11.20
C ASP A 61 -10.12 5.11 10.68
N ARG A 62 -10.14 3.85 10.22
CA ARG A 62 -11.32 3.22 9.57
C ARG A 62 -11.89 4.01 8.38
N HIS A 63 -11.17 4.99 7.84
CA HIS A 63 -11.62 5.84 6.73
C HIS A 63 -11.94 5.02 5.48
N LEU A 64 -11.06 4.08 5.10
CA LEU A 64 -11.30 3.23 3.94
C LEU A 64 -12.56 2.35 4.12
N ARG A 65 -12.78 1.83 5.32
CA ARG A 65 -14.01 1.07 5.64
C ARG A 65 -15.25 1.93 5.45
N HIS A 66 -15.24 3.18 5.91
CA HIS A 66 -16.35 4.11 5.75
C HIS A 66 -16.62 4.47 4.27
N ILE A 67 -15.55 4.67 3.50
CA ILE A 67 -15.64 4.91 2.05
C ILE A 67 -16.27 3.70 1.36
N ILE A 68 -15.83 2.48 1.70
CA ILE A 68 -16.38 1.26 1.12
C ILE A 68 -17.86 1.13 1.45
N ASP A 69 -18.24 1.22 2.73
CA ASP A 69 -19.63 1.08 3.17
C ASP A 69 -20.57 2.08 2.48
N ARG A 70 -20.16 3.35 2.43
CA ARG A 70 -20.92 4.43 1.79
C ARG A 70 -21.17 4.18 0.30
N HIS A 71 -20.16 3.75 -0.44
CA HIS A 71 -20.20 3.74 -1.91
C HIS A 71 -20.52 2.37 -2.50
N LEU A 72 -20.14 1.27 -1.84
CA LEU A 72 -20.40 -0.09 -2.32
C LEU A 72 -21.70 -0.66 -1.76
N GLY A 73 -22.20 -0.16 -0.62
CA GLY A 73 -23.49 -0.56 -0.06
C GLY A 73 -24.67 -0.36 -1.01
N PRO A 74 -24.85 0.84 -1.59
CA PRO A 74 -25.92 1.08 -2.57
C PRO A 74 -25.85 0.20 -3.83
N LEU A 75 -24.66 -0.32 -4.16
CA LEU A 75 -24.44 -1.22 -5.30
C LEU A 75 -24.66 -2.69 -4.95
N GLY A 76 -25.03 -3.01 -3.71
CA GLY A 76 -25.16 -4.39 -3.23
C GLY A 76 -23.84 -5.14 -3.11
N LEU A 77 -22.70 -4.44 -3.22
CA LEU A 77 -21.34 -4.97 -3.14
C LEU A 77 -20.78 -4.96 -1.69
N SER A 78 -21.49 -4.31 -0.75
CA SER A 78 -21.15 -4.27 0.68
C SER A 78 -22.40 -4.04 1.56
N ASN A 79 -23.17 -5.09 1.84
CA ASN A 79 -24.35 -5.07 2.71
C ASN A 79 -24.02 -5.14 4.22
N GLY A 80 -22.74 -5.13 4.57
CA GLY A 80 -22.27 -5.17 5.95
C GLY A 80 -20.89 -4.56 6.09
N ALA A 81 -20.37 -4.55 7.31
CA ALA A 81 -19.07 -4.01 7.63
C ALA A 81 -17.94 -4.70 6.83
N PRO A 82 -17.25 -4.00 5.90
CA PRO A 82 -16.14 -4.60 5.18
C PRO A 82 -14.96 -4.82 6.14
N LEU A 83 -14.19 -5.88 5.89
CA LEU A 83 -12.91 -6.09 6.57
C LEU A 83 -11.81 -5.44 5.74
N VAL A 84 -11.00 -4.63 6.39
CA VAL A 84 -9.85 -3.98 5.77
C VAL A 84 -8.64 -4.25 6.65
N SER A 85 -7.56 -4.76 6.08
CA SER A 85 -6.32 -5.06 6.79
C SER A 85 -5.11 -4.64 5.96
N GLY A 86 -4.02 -4.28 6.66
CA GLY A 86 -2.79 -3.81 6.05
C GLY A 86 -1.59 -4.43 6.75
N ILE A 87 -0.67 -4.97 5.97
CA ILE A 87 0.57 -5.57 6.45
C ILE A 87 1.72 -4.96 5.68
N PHE A 88 2.68 -4.34 6.37
CA PHE A 88 3.85 -3.76 5.74
C PHE A 88 5.03 -4.72 5.82
N ILE A 89 5.59 -5.06 4.67
CA ILE A 89 6.83 -5.83 4.55
C ILE A 89 7.75 -5.11 3.58
N HIS A 90 8.96 -4.80 4.04
CA HIS A 90 9.96 -4.09 3.25
C HIS A 90 10.84 -5.06 2.45
N GLN A 91 11.05 -4.77 1.16
CA GLN A 91 12.02 -5.42 0.27
C GLN A 91 11.84 -6.93 0.04
N LYS A 92 10.59 -7.41 0.09
CA LYS A 92 10.24 -8.82 -0.12
C LYS A 92 8.91 -8.92 -0.91
N PRO A 93 8.68 -10.02 -1.63
CA PRO A 93 9.60 -11.12 -1.88
C PRO A 93 10.62 -10.74 -2.96
N LYS A 94 11.82 -11.32 -2.89
CA LYS A 94 12.80 -11.19 -3.97
C LYS A 94 12.61 -12.34 -4.95
N ILE A 95 12.83 -12.07 -6.23
CA ILE A 95 12.78 -13.07 -7.29
C ILE A 95 14.09 -13.08 -8.08
N LYS A 96 14.38 -14.25 -8.66
CA LYS A 96 15.44 -14.44 -9.63
C LYS A 96 14.84 -14.93 -10.93
N MET A 97 14.83 -14.06 -11.93
CA MET A 97 14.36 -14.40 -13.28
C MET A 97 15.31 -15.38 -13.97
N TYR A 98 14.74 -16.26 -14.80
CA TYR A 98 15.53 -17.22 -15.55
C TYR A 98 16.52 -16.52 -16.50
N ARG A 99 17.78 -16.98 -16.50
CA ARG A 99 18.88 -16.46 -17.34
C ARG A 99 19.24 -14.98 -17.12
N ARG A 100 18.71 -14.32 -16.09
CA ARG A 100 19.12 -12.96 -15.71
C ARG A 100 20.00 -13.01 -14.45
N PRO A 101 21.10 -12.24 -14.40
CA PRO A 101 21.92 -12.15 -13.21
C PRO A 101 21.23 -11.30 -12.13
N GLY A 102 21.43 -11.68 -10.87
CA GLY A 102 20.93 -10.95 -9.71
C GLY A 102 19.52 -11.34 -9.26
N HIS A 103 18.98 -10.53 -8.35
CA HIS A 103 17.61 -10.61 -7.86
C HIS A 103 16.98 -9.21 -7.86
N ILE A 104 15.66 -9.17 -8.07
CA ILE A 104 14.84 -7.97 -7.98
C ILE A 104 13.71 -8.20 -6.98
N GLU A 105 13.09 -7.14 -6.50
CA GLU A 105 11.86 -7.23 -5.71
C GLU A 105 10.68 -7.48 -6.67
N LEU A 106 9.74 -8.33 -6.26
CA LEU A 106 8.57 -8.65 -7.09
C LEU A 106 7.58 -7.49 -7.16
N GLY A 107 7.52 -6.67 -6.11
CA GLY A 107 6.63 -5.52 -5.97
C GLY A 107 6.65 -5.04 -4.53
N ASP A 108 6.26 -3.78 -4.31
CA ASP A 108 6.22 -3.18 -2.96
C ASP A 108 4.93 -3.49 -2.22
N LEU A 109 3.83 -3.64 -2.96
CA LEU A 109 2.48 -3.80 -2.43
C LEU A 109 1.68 -4.79 -3.27
N LEU A 110 0.96 -5.69 -2.60
CA LEU A 110 -0.05 -6.56 -3.18
C LEU A 110 -1.43 -6.11 -2.68
N MET A 111 -2.30 -5.74 -3.60
CA MET A 111 -3.69 -5.43 -3.33
C MET A 111 -4.50 -6.71 -3.49
N VAL A 112 -5.29 -7.09 -2.49
CA VAL A 112 -6.13 -8.29 -2.52
C VAL A 112 -7.53 -7.98 -2.04
N ARG A 113 -8.53 -8.37 -2.82
CA ARG A 113 -9.94 -8.26 -2.47
C ARG A 113 -10.63 -9.61 -2.59
N HIS A 114 -11.43 -9.93 -1.57
CA HIS A 114 -12.43 -10.98 -1.61
C HIS A 114 -13.83 -10.37 -1.54
N HIS A 115 -14.72 -10.85 -2.40
CA HIS A 115 -16.14 -10.55 -2.33
C HIS A 115 -16.92 -11.81 -2.00
N PHE A 116 -17.62 -11.78 -0.87
CA PHE A 116 -18.48 -12.87 -0.41
C PHE A 116 -19.92 -12.56 -0.81
N GLN A 117 -20.45 -13.36 -1.74
CA GLN A 117 -21.83 -13.23 -2.19
C GLN A 117 -22.74 -14.19 -1.41
N THR A 118 -23.88 -13.70 -0.94
CA THR A 118 -24.88 -14.54 -0.24
C THR A 118 -25.31 -15.73 -1.10
N GLY A 119 -25.25 -16.93 -0.54
CA GLY A 119 -25.64 -18.17 -1.24
C GLY A 119 -24.60 -18.71 -2.22
N VAL A 120 -23.47 -18.03 -2.42
CA VAL A 120 -22.37 -18.49 -3.26
C VAL A 120 -21.26 -19.07 -2.38
N ALA A 121 -20.88 -20.33 -2.65
CA ALA A 121 -19.93 -21.05 -1.81
C ALA A 121 -18.51 -20.49 -1.87
N THR A 122 -18.09 -19.97 -3.03
CA THR A 122 -16.73 -19.47 -3.27
C THR A 122 -16.73 -17.95 -3.48
N PRO A 123 -15.90 -17.19 -2.73
CA PRO A 123 -15.81 -15.75 -2.93
C PRO A 123 -15.15 -15.41 -4.27
N GLN A 124 -15.53 -14.26 -4.85
CA GLN A 124 -14.86 -13.71 -6.03
C GLN A 124 -13.61 -12.93 -5.61
N GLY A 125 -12.46 -13.27 -6.22
CA GLY A 125 -11.18 -12.66 -5.94
C GLY A 125 -10.75 -11.61 -6.98
N ARG A 126 -10.12 -10.54 -6.51
CA ARG A 126 -9.33 -9.60 -7.32
C ARG A 126 -7.99 -9.32 -6.66
N ALA A 127 -6.92 -9.29 -7.43
CA ALA A 127 -5.61 -8.93 -6.90
C ALA A 127 -4.73 -8.26 -7.96
N PHE A 128 -3.78 -7.44 -7.52
CA PHE A 128 -2.71 -6.93 -8.37
C PHE A 128 -1.51 -6.48 -7.52
N LEU A 129 -0.33 -6.48 -8.15
CA LEU A 129 0.91 -5.96 -7.59
C LEU A 129 1.10 -4.48 -7.92
N VAL A 130 1.73 -3.75 -7.03
CA VAL A 130 2.14 -2.36 -7.22
C VAL A 130 3.64 -2.26 -6.96
N GLN A 131 4.37 -1.74 -7.94
CA GLN A 131 5.73 -1.27 -7.74
C GLN A 131 5.69 0.24 -7.50
N ALA A 132 6.05 0.67 -6.29
CA ALA A 132 6.13 2.08 -5.96
C ALA A 132 7.39 2.70 -6.58
N LYS A 133 7.23 3.93 -7.09
CA LYS A 133 8.34 4.78 -7.55
C LYS A 133 8.11 6.22 -7.16
N SER A 134 9.10 6.86 -6.56
CA SER A 134 9.00 8.27 -6.19
C SER A 134 9.50 9.18 -7.32
N SER A 135 8.71 10.19 -7.68
CA SER A 135 9.04 11.11 -8.77
C SER A 135 8.36 12.46 -8.59
N SER A 136 8.93 13.52 -9.14
CA SER A 136 8.26 14.83 -9.22
C SER A 136 7.31 14.94 -10.40
N LYS A 137 7.40 14.01 -11.37
CA LYS A 137 6.58 13.97 -12.60
C LYS A 137 5.79 12.66 -12.68
N PRO A 138 4.64 12.62 -13.38
CA PRO A 138 3.76 11.43 -13.44
C PRO A 138 4.36 10.37 -14.35
N GLY A 139 5.57 9.97 -14.02
CA GLY A 139 6.34 8.97 -14.71
C GLY A 139 7.60 8.61 -13.93
N THR A 140 8.13 7.44 -14.23
CA THR A 140 9.31 6.90 -13.55
C THR A 140 10.62 7.54 -14.01
N GLY A 141 10.60 8.26 -15.15
CA GLY A 141 11.82 8.52 -15.91
C GLY A 141 12.41 7.23 -16.49
N SER A 142 13.66 7.31 -16.95
CA SER A 142 14.37 6.16 -17.51
C SER A 142 14.73 5.14 -16.44
N LEU A 143 14.23 3.91 -16.60
CA LEU A 143 14.51 2.77 -15.74
C LEU A 143 15.76 2.04 -16.23
N THR A 144 16.69 1.74 -15.32
CA THR A 144 17.97 1.06 -15.65
C THR A 144 18.28 -0.05 -14.64
N GLY A 145 19.24 -0.92 -14.98
CA GLY A 145 19.71 -1.97 -14.08
C GLY A 145 18.58 -2.88 -13.56
N LYS A 146 18.43 -2.96 -12.23
CA LYS A 146 17.37 -3.76 -11.59
C LYS A 146 15.96 -3.26 -11.87
N GLU A 147 15.79 -1.96 -12.11
CA GLU A 147 14.47 -1.38 -12.39
C GLU A 147 14.01 -1.71 -13.82
N ALA A 148 14.95 -1.72 -14.78
CA ALA A 148 14.66 -2.20 -16.13
C ALA A 148 14.29 -3.69 -16.12
N GLN A 149 15.00 -4.50 -15.32
CA GLN A 149 14.64 -5.91 -15.12
C GLN A 149 13.25 -6.10 -14.51
N GLN A 150 12.85 -5.23 -13.57
CA GLN A 150 11.52 -5.25 -12.98
C GLN A 150 10.45 -4.79 -13.98
N PHE A 151 10.75 -3.81 -14.81
CA PHE A 151 9.90 -3.40 -15.91
C PHE A 151 9.65 -4.54 -16.91
N ASP A 152 10.72 -5.26 -17.31
CA ASP A 152 10.61 -6.44 -18.19
C ASP A 152 9.58 -7.43 -17.64
N LEU A 153 9.65 -7.75 -16.33
CA LEU A 153 8.68 -8.63 -15.67
C LEU A 153 7.24 -8.07 -15.70
N TYR A 154 7.05 -6.80 -15.35
CA TYR A 154 5.73 -6.19 -15.29
C TYR A 154 5.10 -6.04 -16.68
N SER A 155 5.91 -5.96 -17.72
CA SER A 155 5.48 -5.94 -19.12
C SER A 155 5.19 -7.32 -19.69
N ASP A 156 5.76 -8.39 -19.11
CA ASP A 156 5.59 -9.77 -19.55
C ASP A 156 5.64 -10.79 -18.38
N TRP A 157 4.45 -11.11 -17.88
CA TRP A 157 4.24 -12.09 -16.82
C TRP A 157 4.46 -13.55 -17.26
N THR A 158 4.77 -13.82 -18.53
CA THR A 158 5.18 -15.16 -18.98
C THR A 158 6.63 -15.50 -18.59
N THR A 159 7.40 -14.50 -18.17
CA THR A 159 8.79 -14.67 -17.72
C THR A 159 8.88 -15.58 -16.49
N PRO A 160 9.57 -16.74 -16.59
CA PRO A 160 9.70 -17.65 -15.46
C PRO A 160 10.73 -17.16 -14.43
N PHE A 161 10.43 -17.32 -13.15
CA PHE A 161 11.32 -16.93 -12.06
C PHE A 161 11.26 -17.89 -10.87
N THR A 162 12.15 -17.68 -9.89
CA THR A 162 12.19 -18.43 -8.62
C THR A 162 12.24 -17.46 -7.44
N PHE A 163 11.86 -17.92 -6.25
CA PHE A 163 12.05 -17.21 -4.98
C PHE A 163 13.35 -17.71 -4.31
N PRO A 164 14.51 -17.05 -4.52
CA PRO A 164 15.80 -17.57 -4.10
C PRO A 164 15.95 -17.72 -2.58
N HIS A 165 15.15 -17.00 -1.78
CA HIS A 165 15.18 -17.13 -0.33
C HIS A 165 13.95 -17.88 0.22
N LYS A 166 13.23 -18.62 -0.66
CA LYS A 166 12.08 -19.45 -0.30
C LYS A 166 10.99 -18.66 0.44
N GLU A 167 10.84 -17.37 0.14
CA GLU A 167 9.79 -16.53 0.72
C GLU A 167 8.39 -17.00 0.34
N ILE A 168 8.28 -17.60 -0.83
CA ILE A 168 7.09 -18.29 -1.30
C ILE A 168 7.53 -19.71 -1.66
N GLY A 169 6.66 -20.68 -1.38
CA GLY A 169 6.91 -22.10 -1.61
C GLY A 169 7.16 -22.46 -3.08
N PRO A 170 7.30 -23.76 -3.38
CA PRO A 170 7.37 -24.21 -4.77
C PRO A 170 6.07 -23.91 -5.53
N PRO A 171 6.12 -23.80 -6.86
CA PRO A 171 4.93 -23.68 -7.70
C PRO A 171 3.93 -24.84 -7.50
N PRO A 172 2.63 -24.60 -7.70
CA PRO A 172 1.58 -25.60 -7.48
C PRO A 172 1.68 -26.80 -8.44
N ASP A 173 2.25 -26.61 -9.63
CA ASP A 173 2.42 -27.64 -10.65
C ASP A 173 3.69 -28.48 -10.44
N LYS A 174 4.39 -28.29 -9.30
CA LYS A 174 5.67 -28.92 -8.96
C LYS A 174 6.79 -28.64 -9.96
N SER A 175 6.61 -27.67 -10.86
CA SER A 175 7.69 -27.22 -11.73
C SER A 175 8.79 -26.52 -10.92
N SER A 176 9.92 -26.27 -11.57
CA SER A 176 11.05 -25.59 -10.92
C SER A 176 10.89 -24.07 -10.85
N ARG A 177 9.87 -23.47 -11.50
CA ARG A 177 9.77 -22.01 -11.67
C ARG A 177 8.33 -21.52 -11.63
N TRP A 178 8.14 -20.36 -11.03
CA TRP A 178 6.89 -19.61 -11.07
C TRP A 178 6.72 -18.93 -12.42
N ILE A 179 5.50 -18.98 -12.97
CA ILE A 179 5.11 -18.30 -14.21
C ILE A 179 3.77 -17.63 -13.92
N LEU A 180 3.77 -16.35 -13.55
CA LEU A 180 2.55 -15.70 -13.07
C LEU A 180 1.54 -15.43 -14.18
N SER A 181 1.86 -15.59 -15.46
CA SER A 181 0.85 -15.58 -16.52
C SER A 181 -0.15 -16.74 -16.40
N LYS A 182 0.20 -17.85 -15.75
CA LYS A 182 -0.71 -19.00 -15.54
C LYS A 182 -1.70 -18.71 -14.41
N GLY A 183 -2.98 -18.68 -14.75
CA GLY A 183 -4.09 -18.43 -13.82
C GLY A 183 -5.27 -17.73 -14.53
N PRO A 184 -6.37 -17.44 -13.83
CA PRO A 184 -7.57 -16.87 -14.42
C PRO A 184 -7.38 -15.42 -14.89
N GLY A 185 -8.17 -15.00 -15.87
CA GLY A 185 -8.24 -13.61 -16.35
C GLY A 185 -7.01 -13.09 -17.11
N ALA A 186 -7.11 -11.85 -17.59
CA ALA A 186 -6.08 -11.21 -18.40
C ALA A 186 -4.86 -10.81 -17.56
N VAL A 187 -3.66 -11.11 -18.06
CA VAL A 187 -2.39 -10.80 -17.39
C VAL A 187 -2.10 -9.30 -17.31
N THR A 188 -2.74 -8.49 -18.16
CA THR A 188 -2.58 -7.03 -18.24
C THR A 188 -2.98 -6.30 -16.96
N GLN A 189 -3.74 -6.95 -16.06
CA GLN A 189 -4.16 -6.38 -14.78
C GLN A 189 -3.41 -7.00 -13.58
N THR A 190 -2.29 -7.68 -13.82
CA THR A 190 -1.52 -8.36 -12.76
C THR A 190 -0.64 -7.39 -11.97
N GLY A 191 -0.10 -6.34 -12.59
CA GLY A 191 0.79 -5.41 -11.91
C GLY A 191 0.83 -4.01 -12.51
N PHE A 192 1.03 -3.03 -11.63
CA PHE A 192 1.00 -1.61 -11.92
C PHE A 192 2.23 -0.93 -11.31
N TYR A 193 2.70 0.14 -11.93
CA TYR A 193 3.58 1.10 -11.28
C TYR A 193 2.74 2.12 -10.53
N GLY A 194 2.98 2.26 -9.23
CA GLY A 194 2.43 3.33 -8.40
C GLY A 194 3.44 4.46 -8.29
N ILE A 195 3.20 5.56 -8.99
CA ILE A 195 4.13 6.70 -8.97
C ILE A 195 3.67 7.67 -7.89
N VAL A 196 4.45 7.82 -6.82
CA VAL A 196 4.17 8.73 -5.73
C VAL A 196 4.95 10.03 -5.91
N SER A 197 4.27 11.16 -5.74
CA SER A 197 4.91 12.46 -5.79
C SER A 197 6.01 12.56 -4.72
N ASN A 198 7.18 13.06 -5.07
CA ASN A 198 8.23 13.36 -4.10
C ASN A 198 8.14 14.81 -3.55
N GLU A 199 6.98 15.46 -3.71
CA GLU A 199 6.70 16.80 -3.21
C GLU A 199 5.68 16.74 -2.07
N SER A 200 5.78 17.64 -1.09
CA SER A 200 4.83 17.70 0.03
C SER A 200 3.42 18.14 -0.37
N THR A 201 3.31 18.87 -1.49
CA THR A 201 2.07 19.43 -2.03
C THR A 201 1.97 19.11 -3.52
N PRO A 202 1.54 17.89 -3.89
CA PRO A 202 1.50 17.46 -5.28
C PRO A 202 0.46 18.27 -6.06
N ALA A 203 0.90 19.17 -6.92
CA ALA A 203 0.02 19.93 -7.80
C ALA A 203 -0.34 19.10 -9.04
N GLY A 204 -1.63 18.82 -9.25
CA GLY A 204 -2.15 18.32 -10.53
C GLY A 204 -1.81 16.88 -10.94
N PHE A 205 -1.39 16.01 -10.01
CA PHE A 205 -0.80 14.73 -10.38
C PHE A 205 -1.79 13.57 -10.37
N PRO A 206 -1.82 12.73 -11.40
CA PRO A 206 -2.53 13.02 -12.65
C PRO A 206 -3.93 13.66 -12.51
N GLU A 207 -4.54 13.66 -11.31
CA GLU A 207 -5.87 14.25 -11.04
C GLU A 207 -5.89 14.89 -9.64
N ALA A 208 -4.84 15.67 -9.30
CA ALA A 208 -4.61 16.20 -7.95
C ALA A 208 -4.51 15.11 -6.84
N CYS A 209 -4.12 13.90 -7.22
CA CYS A 209 -3.83 12.79 -6.34
C CYS A 209 -2.31 12.66 -6.13
N ALA A 210 -1.87 12.46 -4.89
CA ALA A 210 -0.44 12.29 -4.58
C ALA A 210 0.19 11.06 -5.24
N TRP A 211 -0.66 10.12 -5.68
CA TRP A 211 -0.28 8.88 -6.33
C TRP A 211 -0.93 8.75 -7.70
N ALA A 212 -0.11 8.38 -8.68
CA ALA A 212 -0.51 7.98 -10.01
C ALA A 212 -0.34 6.47 -10.18
N ALA A 213 -0.99 5.91 -11.21
CA ALA A 213 -0.79 4.53 -11.61
C ALA A 213 -0.62 4.40 -13.13
N ALA A 214 0.15 3.41 -13.54
CA ALA A 214 0.21 2.98 -14.94
C ALA A 214 0.63 1.52 -15.07
N LEU A 215 0.30 0.97 -16.24
CA LEU A 215 0.78 -0.33 -16.68
C LEU A 215 2.18 -0.21 -17.29
N ALA A 216 2.96 -1.27 -17.17
CA ALA A 216 4.18 -1.42 -17.95
C ALA A 216 3.82 -1.99 -19.32
N SER A 217 4.01 -1.20 -20.37
CA SER A 217 3.87 -1.66 -21.75
C SER A 217 5.25 -1.93 -22.34
N PRO A 218 5.46 -3.00 -23.12
CA PRO A 218 6.74 -3.27 -23.76
C PRO A 218 7.27 -2.04 -24.49
N ALA A 219 8.49 -1.62 -24.13
CA ALA A 219 9.10 -0.43 -24.70
C ALA A 219 9.46 -0.67 -26.19
N PRO A 220 9.30 0.32 -27.08
CA PRO A 220 9.79 0.21 -28.45
C PRO A 220 11.25 -0.22 -28.51
N PRO A 221 11.68 -0.97 -29.54
CA PRO A 221 13.08 -1.32 -29.73
C PRO A 221 13.98 -0.08 -29.62
N LEU A 222 15.11 -0.21 -28.90
CA LEU A 222 16.12 0.84 -28.69
C LEU A 222 15.72 2.01 -27.77
N SER A 223 14.51 2.01 -27.19
CA SER A 223 14.12 3.00 -26.18
C SER A 223 14.46 2.55 -24.77
N THR A 224 14.83 3.49 -23.91
CA THR A 224 15.04 3.18 -22.49
C THR A 224 13.68 2.96 -21.82
N PRO A 225 13.47 1.86 -21.08
CA PRO A 225 12.20 1.59 -20.43
C PRO A 225 11.78 2.74 -19.52
N SER A 226 10.51 3.12 -19.59
CA SER A 226 9.92 4.14 -18.72
C SER A 226 8.42 3.93 -18.66
N VAL A 227 7.79 4.40 -17.58
CA VAL A 227 6.34 4.39 -17.43
C VAL A 227 5.88 5.82 -17.21
N THR A 228 4.83 6.22 -17.93
CA THR A 228 4.11 7.48 -17.72
C THR A 228 2.71 7.13 -17.24
N ALA A 229 2.30 7.73 -16.13
CA ALA A 229 1.00 7.49 -15.53
C ALA A 229 -0.12 8.04 -16.41
N SER A 230 -1.18 7.24 -16.58
CA SER A 230 -2.39 7.62 -17.32
C SER A 230 -3.60 7.81 -16.41
N MET A 231 -3.53 7.36 -15.16
CA MET A 231 -4.65 7.41 -14.20
C MET A 231 -4.13 7.69 -12.79
N SER A 232 -5.00 8.19 -11.91
CA SER A 232 -4.69 8.30 -10.49
C SER A 232 -4.68 6.90 -9.83
N LEU A 233 -3.93 6.73 -8.74
CA LEU A 233 -4.05 5.52 -7.93
C LEU A 233 -5.47 5.40 -7.33
N ALA A 234 -6.17 6.52 -7.14
CA ALA A 234 -7.56 6.53 -6.70
C ALA A 234 -8.49 5.88 -7.73
N GLU A 235 -8.30 6.16 -9.03
CA GLU A 235 -9.04 5.50 -10.11
C GLU A 235 -8.75 4.01 -10.19
N LEU A 236 -7.47 3.60 -10.10
CA LEU A 236 -7.11 2.18 -10.00
C LEU A 236 -7.79 1.51 -8.80
N TYR A 237 -7.80 2.18 -7.65
CA TYR A 237 -8.38 1.65 -6.43
C TYR A 237 -9.92 1.60 -6.49
N GLU A 238 -10.56 2.58 -7.12
CA GLU A 238 -12.00 2.56 -7.41
C GLU A 238 -12.35 1.35 -8.28
N GLY A 239 -11.69 1.17 -9.42
CA GLY A 239 -11.95 0.02 -10.29
C GLY A 239 -11.69 -1.31 -9.61
N PHE A 240 -10.70 -1.39 -8.73
CA PHE A 240 -10.45 -2.58 -7.91
C PHE A 240 -11.56 -2.87 -6.90
N LEU A 241 -12.08 -1.84 -6.22
CA LEU A 241 -13.19 -1.99 -5.27
C LEU A 241 -14.49 -2.37 -5.98
N LEU A 242 -14.70 -1.86 -7.20
CA LEU A 242 -15.84 -2.18 -8.06
C LEU A 242 -15.69 -3.50 -8.82
N GLY A 243 -14.50 -4.11 -8.85
CA GLY A 243 -14.25 -5.38 -9.53
C GLY A 243 -13.83 -5.31 -11.00
N THR A 244 -13.75 -4.11 -11.55
CA THR A 244 -13.39 -3.85 -12.96
C THR A 244 -11.88 -3.84 -13.21
N LEU A 245 -11.08 -3.66 -12.16
CA LEU A 245 -9.62 -3.73 -12.21
C LEU A 245 -9.05 -4.76 -11.22
N GLY A 246 -7.82 -5.19 -11.53
CA GLY A 246 -7.14 -6.26 -10.83
C GLY A 246 -7.45 -7.61 -11.46
N ARG A 247 -6.46 -8.49 -11.49
CA ARG A 247 -6.62 -9.81 -12.07
C ARG A 247 -7.49 -10.68 -11.16
N PRO A 248 -8.47 -11.43 -11.71
CA PRO A 248 -9.18 -12.46 -10.97
C PRO A 248 -8.22 -13.45 -10.31
N TRP A 249 -8.61 -14.02 -9.17
CA TRP A 249 -7.89 -15.13 -8.56
C TRP A 249 -8.84 -16.00 -7.75
N ASP A 250 -8.48 -17.28 -7.60
CA ASP A 250 -9.30 -18.30 -6.96
C ASP A 250 -8.74 -18.67 -5.58
N ILE A 251 -9.61 -18.70 -4.57
CA ILE A 251 -9.22 -19.08 -3.20
C ILE A 251 -8.77 -20.55 -3.11
N ALA A 252 -9.28 -21.40 -3.99
CA ALA A 252 -8.94 -22.81 -4.12
C ALA A 252 -8.33 -23.05 -5.51
N PRO A 253 -7.07 -22.64 -5.71
CA PRO A 253 -6.45 -22.63 -7.03
C PRO A 253 -6.26 -24.06 -7.57
N ALA A 254 -6.42 -24.22 -8.89
CA ALA A 254 -6.02 -25.44 -9.57
C ALA A 254 -4.49 -25.62 -9.50
N ASN A 255 -4.00 -26.87 -9.63
CA ASN A 255 -2.55 -27.14 -9.58
C ASN A 255 -1.75 -26.46 -10.70
N THR A 256 -2.39 -25.98 -11.76
CA THR A 256 -1.76 -25.25 -12.86
C THR A 256 -1.86 -23.73 -12.72
N ASP A 257 -2.54 -23.23 -11.68
CA ASP A 257 -2.79 -21.81 -11.46
C ASP A 257 -1.73 -21.20 -10.52
N HIS A 258 -0.69 -20.64 -11.13
CA HIS A 258 0.40 -20.02 -10.38
C HIS A 258 -0.01 -18.66 -9.80
N TRP A 259 -0.85 -17.89 -10.48
CA TRP A 259 -1.26 -16.57 -10.00
C TRP A 259 -2.05 -16.67 -8.69
N SER A 260 -3.12 -17.46 -8.69
CA SER A 260 -3.96 -17.61 -7.50
C SER A 260 -3.21 -18.33 -6.37
N SER A 261 -2.36 -19.32 -6.69
CA SER A 261 -1.49 -19.96 -5.70
C SER A 261 -0.49 -18.99 -5.08
N PHE A 262 0.05 -18.05 -5.87
CA PHE A 262 0.95 -17.01 -5.36
C PHE A 262 0.22 -16.05 -4.42
N VAL A 263 -0.98 -15.58 -4.79
CA VAL A 263 -1.80 -14.69 -3.94
C VAL A 263 -2.16 -15.40 -2.63
N ALA A 264 -2.64 -16.63 -2.70
CA ALA A 264 -2.97 -17.45 -1.53
C ALA A 264 -1.75 -17.68 -0.62
N ALA A 265 -0.58 -17.95 -1.20
CA ALA A 265 0.66 -18.12 -0.43
C ALA A 265 1.09 -16.81 0.26
N CYS A 266 0.96 -15.66 -0.39
CA CYS A 266 1.23 -14.36 0.22
C CYS A 266 0.29 -14.09 1.40
N LEU A 267 -1.02 -14.30 1.23
CA LEU A 267 -1.99 -14.15 2.32
C LEU A 267 -1.70 -15.10 3.49
N GLY A 268 -1.38 -16.36 3.21
CA GLY A 268 -1.02 -17.35 4.23
C GLY A 268 0.23 -16.97 5.00
N ALA A 269 1.27 -16.47 4.30
CA ALA A 269 2.48 -15.96 4.93
C ALA A 269 2.22 -14.73 5.81
N SER A 270 1.34 -13.84 5.34
CA SER A 270 0.93 -12.64 6.07
C SER A 270 0.04 -12.92 7.29
N ALA A 271 -0.82 -13.94 7.25
CA ALA A 271 -1.66 -14.33 8.39
C ALA A 271 -0.86 -14.85 9.59
N GLY A 272 0.29 -15.49 9.32
CA GLY A 272 1.23 -15.92 10.35
C GLY A 272 2.09 -14.80 10.94
N TRP A 273 1.95 -13.57 10.45
CA TRP A 273 2.79 -12.46 10.87
C TRP A 273 2.45 -11.97 12.28
N LYS A 274 3.36 -12.19 13.22
CA LYS A 274 3.41 -11.48 14.50
C LYS A 274 4.36 -10.29 14.32
N HIS A 275 3.89 -9.07 14.61
CA HIS A 275 4.59 -7.80 14.40
C HIS A 275 6.10 -7.88 14.67
N TYR A 276 6.92 -7.81 13.61
CA TYR A 276 8.38 -7.79 13.76
C TYR A 276 8.82 -6.49 14.47
N PRO A 277 9.63 -6.55 15.54
CA PRO A 277 10.32 -5.38 16.08
C PRO A 277 11.37 -4.95 15.06
N VAL A 278 11.03 -3.99 14.20
CA VAL A 278 12.01 -3.32 13.35
C VAL A 278 13.00 -2.60 14.28
N LYS A 279 14.17 -3.22 14.55
CA LYS A 279 15.31 -2.53 15.17
C LYS A 279 15.77 -1.45 14.20
N ARG A 280 15.57 -0.17 14.54
CA ARG A 280 16.19 0.95 13.79
C ARG A 280 17.69 1.01 14.06
N LEU A 281 18.42 1.47 13.04
CA LEU A 281 19.81 1.95 13.12
C LEU A 281 19.91 2.99 14.24
N GLY A 282 20.87 2.76 15.15
CA GLY A 282 21.01 3.45 16.45
C GLY A 282 21.11 2.50 17.66
N HIS A 283 21.20 1.18 17.41
CA HIS A 283 21.19 0.12 18.42
C HIS A 283 22.49 -0.03 19.26
N THR A 284 23.15 1.07 19.57
CA THR A 284 24.23 1.10 20.57
C THR A 284 23.94 2.24 21.53
N GLY A 285 23.23 1.94 22.63
CA GLY A 285 23.12 2.83 23.78
C GLY A 285 21.70 3.34 24.11
N ALA A 286 21.19 2.90 25.26
CA ALA A 286 20.29 3.56 26.23
C ALA A 286 18.98 4.26 25.80
N THR A 287 18.63 4.37 24.51
CA THR A 287 17.36 5.01 24.09
C THR A 287 16.54 4.10 23.19
N ALA A 288 16.02 3.02 23.78
CA ALA A 288 14.91 2.27 23.20
C ALA A 288 13.63 3.12 23.28
N LEU A 289 13.36 3.94 22.26
CA LEU A 289 12.06 4.60 22.15
C LEU A 289 10.99 3.56 21.80
N PRO A 290 9.91 3.42 22.59
CA PRO A 290 8.80 2.53 22.25
C PRO A 290 8.17 2.94 20.91
N ARG A 291 7.64 1.98 20.15
CA ARG A 291 6.83 2.29 18.96
C ARG A 291 5.68 3.23 19.36
N ARG A 292 5.19 4.12 18.48
CA ARG A 292 3.99 4.95 18.75
C ARG A 292 2.77 4.09 19.15
N ARG A 293 2.62 2.91 18.54
CA ARG A 293 1.58 1.94 18.89
C ARG A 293 1.86 1.17 20.18
N ASP A 294 3.12 0.89 20.52
CA ASP A 294 3.47 0.24 21.79
C ASP A 294 3.41 1.24 22.95
N LEU A 295 3.67 2.52 22.71
CA LEU A 295 3.38 3.62 23.64
C LEU A 295 1.88 3.78 23.82
N LEU A 296 1.08 3.76 22.74
CA LEU A 296 -0.38 3.82 22.84
C LEU A 296 -0.96 2.56 23.51
N ALA A 297 -0.44 1.37 23.23
CA ALA A 297 -0.86 0.12 23.86
C ALA A 297 -0.39 0.04 25.32
N PHE A 298 0.79 0.54 25.64
CA PHE A 298 1.29 0.70 27.01
C PHE A 298 0.44 1.72 27.78
N LEU A 299 0.16 2.89 27.20
CA LEU A 299 -0.72 3.90 27.78
C LEU A 299 -2.15 3.36 27.95
N SER A 300 -2.65 2.58 26.98
CA SER A 300 -3.96 1.93 27.04
C SER A 300 -3.99 0.82 28.11
N PHE A 301 -2.94 0.02 28.21
CA PHE A 301 -2.79 -1.06 29.20
C PHE A 301 -2.69 -0.49 30.62
N MET A 302 -1.98 0.62 30.79
CA MET A 302 -1.85 1.34 32.06
C MET A 302 -3.15 2.08 32.46
N SER A 303 -4.01 2.43 31.50
CA SER A 303 -5.32 3.04 31.76
C SER A 303 -6.45 2.04 32.05
N LEU A 304 -6.16 0.72 32.05
CA LEU A 304 -7.19 -0.33 32.16
C LEU A 304 -7.23 -1.06 33.51
N SER A 305 -6.53 -0.57 34.53
CA SER A 305 -6.73 -1.04 35.90
C SER A 305 -7.90 -0.29 36.58
N GLU A 306 -9.11 -0.44 36.05
CA GLU A 306 -10.38 0.21 36.46
C GLU A 306 -10.69 1.53 35.74
N VAL A 307 -11.54 1.47 34.71
CA VAL A 307 -12.63 2.41 34.36
C VAL A 307 -13.16 2.08 32.95
N ASP A 308 -14.49 2.15 32.79
CA ASP A 308 -15.28 1.79 31.62
C ASP A 308 -14.71 2.21 30.24
N TYR A 309 -14.58 1.22 29.37
CA TYR A 309 -13.91 1.26 28.06
C TYR A 309 -14.55 2.21 27.03
N ASN A 310 -15.75 2.73 27.28
CA ASN A 310 -16.51 3.51 26.28
C ASN A 310 -16.38 5.03 26.42
N PHE A 311 -15.74 5.54 27.48
CA PHE A 311 -15.58 6.98 27.68
C PHE A 311 -14.17 7.51 27.34
N ALA A 312 -13.12 6.70 27.53
CA ALA A 312 -11.73 7.18 27.54
C ALA A 312 -11.17 7.62 26.17
N TYR A 313 -11.63 7.04 25.06
CA TYR A 313 -11.00 7.33 23.76
C TYR A 313 -11.39 8.71 23.20
N ALA A 314 -12.57 9.23 23.55
CA ALA A 314 -13.00 10.57 23.15
C ALA A 314 -12.37 11.68 24.01
N SER A 315 -11.97 11.36 25.25
CA SER A 315 -11.38 12.31 26.20
C SER A 315 -9.85 12.49 26.03
N LEU A 316 -9.16 11.51 25.45
CA LEU A 316 -7.69 11.52 25.28
C LEU A 316 -7.17 12.50 24.22
N VAL A 317 -8.05 13.03 23.36
CA VAL A 317 -7.67 14.01 22.33
C VAL A 317 -7.46 15.42 22.93
N ASN A 318 -7.87 15.67 24.18
CA ASN A 318 -7.84 16.99 24.82
C ASN A 318 -7.02 17.08 26.13
N LEU A 319 -6.18 16.08 26.44
CA LEU A 319 -5.34 16.11 27.65
C LEU A 319 -4.04 16.89 27.42
N ASP A 320 -3.74 17.83 28.33
CA ASP A 320 -2.48 18.56 28.40
C ASP A 320 -1.32 17.60 28.70
N LEU A 321 -0.34 17.56 27.79
CA LEU A 321 0.87 16.74 27.88
C LEU A 321 1.68 17.00 29.17
N ALA A 322 1.53 18.18 29.78
CA ALA A 322 2.22 18.53 31.03
C ALA A 322 1.64 17.83 32.27
N GLU A 323 0.35 17.50 32.30
CA GLU A 323 -0.27 16.69 33.36
C GLU A 323 0.07 15.21 33.22
N LEU A 324 0.07 14.70 31.98
CA LEU A 324 0.46 13.33 31.67
C LEU A 324 1.92 13.02 32.08
N ALA A 325 2.82 13.99 31.90
CA ALA A 325 4.22 13.89 32.26
C ALA A 325 4.49 13.79 33.79
N ARG A 326 3.58 14.28 34.64
CA ARG A 326 3.70 14.16 36.10
C ARG A 326 3.38 12.75 36.61
N PHE A 327 2.47 12.04 35.95
CA PHE A 327 2.00 10.72 36.37
C PHE A 327 2.96 9.57 35.98
N ILE A 328 3.66 9.70 34.84
CA ILE A 328 4.46 8.61 34.23
C ILE A 328 5.85 8.43 34.87
N LYS A 329 6.35 9.44 35.61
CA LYS A 329 7.75 9.54 36.06
C LYS A 329 8.24 8.39 36.97
N PRO A 330 7.44 7.82 37.89
CA PRO A 330 7.91 6.74 38.78
C PRO A 330 8.00 5.38 38.09
N GLN A 331 6.96 4.99 37.34
CA GLN A 331 6.84 3.65 36.72
C GLN A 331 7.78 3.47 35.53
N ALA A 332 8.04 4.54 34.78
CA ALA A 332 9.06 4.53 33.72
C ALA A 332 10.50 4.34 34.27
N ARG A 333 10.74 4.74 35.53
CA ARG A 333 12.05 4.63 36.18
C ARG A 333 12.34 3.20 36.63
N GLU A 334 11.35 2.50 37.20
CA GLU A 334 11.47 1.07 37.55
C GLU A 334 11.73 0.17 36.33
N TRP A 335 11.06 0.45 35.21
CA TRP A 335 11.27 -0.28 33.97
C TRP A 335 12.64 0.00 33.34
N LEU A 336 13.15 1.25 33.42
CA LEU A 336 14.51 1.59 32.98
C LEU A 336 15.60 0.96 33.88
N GLU A 337 15.34 0.80 35.18
CA GLU A 337 16.26 0.14 36.11
C GLU A 337 16.31 -1.38 35.89
N SER A 338 15.18 -2.03 35.55
CA SER A 338 15.15 -3.47 35.26
C SER A 338 15.89 -3.85 33.97
N LEU A 339 15.99 -2.93 33.01
CA LEU A 339 16.76 -3.12 31.77
C LEU A 339 18.28 -3.05 31.98
N LYS A 340 18.75 -2.30 32.99
CA LYS A 340 20.18 -2.15 33.31
C LYS A 340 20.81 -3.42 33.89
N HIS A 341 20.01 -4.38 34.37
CA HIS A 341 20.51 -5.63 34.97
C HIS A 341 20.75 -6.75 33.94
N SER A 342 20.62 -6.47 32.64
CA SER A 342 20.89 -7.43 31.56
C SER A 342 22.20 -7.19 30.79
N GLU A 343 23.04 -6.25 31.26
CA GLU A 343 24.25 -5.78 30.56
C GLU A 343 25.55 -6.45 31.03
N SER A 344 25.67 -7.78 30.91
CA SER A 344 27.00 -8.41 30.91
C SER A 344 27.06 -9.48 29.82
N ASP A 345 27.41 -9.04 28.61
CA ASP A 345 28.45 -9.65 27.78
C ASP A 345 28.46 -8.89 26.45
N GLY A 346 29.53 -8.13 26.25
CA GLY A 346 29.77 -7.40 25.03
C GLY A 346 30.43 -8.32 24.02
N ASP A 347 29.71 -8.69 22.98
CA ASP A 347 30.26 -9.30 21.78
C ASP A 347 29.62 -8.69 20.52
N GLU A 348 30.44 -8.59 19.48
CA GLU A 348 30.11 -8.09 18.14
C GLU A 348 28.79 -8.68 17.60
N PRO A 349 28.07 -7.95 16.73
CA PRO A 349 26.85 -8.49 16.12
C PRO A 349 27.18 -9.78 15.34
N PRO A 350 26.53 -10.91 15.63
CA PRO A 350 26.81 -12.17 14.94
C PRO A 350 26.38 -12.07 13.47
N SER A 351 27.18 -12.67 12.59
CA SER A 351 26.87 -12.83 11.17
C SER A 351 25.54 -13.56 10.96
N ASP A 352 24.83 -13.25 9.86
CA ASP A 352 23.48 -13.69 9.45
C ASP A 352 23.20 -15.22 9.40
N ILE A 353 24.06 -16.08 9.96
CA ILE A 353 24.02 -17.53 9.81
C ILE A 353 23.49 -18.27 11.06
N GLU A 354 23.42 -17.66 12.24
CA GLU A 354 22.95 -18.33 13.47
C GLU A 354 21.65 -17.75 14.04
N TYR A 355 20.54 -17.99 13.34
CA TYR A 355 19.22 -18.00 13.98
C TYR A 355 18.45 -19.23 13.50
N GLN A 356 18.62 -20.35 14.20
CA GLN A 356 17.77 -21.54 14.06
C GLN A 356 16.67 -21.46 15.16
N GLU A 357 15.40 -21.33 14.75
CA GLU A 357 14.10 -21.27 15.50
C GLU A 357 13.50 -19.86 15.83
N PRO A 358 12.16 -19.67 15.85
CA PRO A 358 11.15 -19.84 14.79
C PRO A 358 10.47 -18.49 14.45
N TRP A 359 11.14 -17.35 14.64
CA TRP A 359 10.65 -16.07 14.14
C TRP A 359 10.80 -16.06 12.63
N ARG A 360 9.80 -16.59 11.91
CA ARG A 360 9.77 -16.52 10.45
C ARG A 360 9.92 -15.05 10.06
N THR A 361 11.08 -14.69 9.51
CA THR A 361 11.32 -13.38 8.91
C THR A 361 10.14 -13.13 7.97
N PRO A 362 9.55 -11.93 7.96
CA PRO A 362 8.36 -11.68 7.16
C PRO A 362 8.60 -12.11 5.72
N GLN A 363 7.77 -13.04 5.24
CA GLN A 363 7.87 -13.57 3.89
C GLN A 363 6.70 -13.02 3.09
N GLY A 364 6.97 -12.41 1.94
CA GLY A 364 5.95 -11.84 1.06
C GLY A 364 5.98 -10.32 0.95
N PRO A 365 5.10 -9.74 0.10
CA PRO A 365 5.01 -8.29 -0.12
C PRO A 365 4.22 -7.61 0.99
N SER A 366 4.26 -6.28 1.03
CA SER A 366 3.23 -5.56 1.78
C SER A 366 1.86 -5.89 1.20
N ILE A 367 0.80 -5.96 2.01
CA ILE A 367 -0.54 -6.34 1.56
C ILE A 367 -1.57 -5.33 2.06
N ILE A 368 -2.47 -4.88 1.17
CA ILE A 368 -3.80 -4.41 1.58
C ILE A 368 -4.80 -5.49 1.23
N TYR A 369 -5.52 -5.95 2.25
CA TYR A 369 -6.59 -6.91 2.11
C TYR A 369 -7.94 -6.23 2.35
N VAL A 370 -8.89 -6.46 1.44
CA VAL A 370 -10.28 -6.01 1.54
C VAL A 370 -11.21 -7.20 1.42
N ALA A 371 -12.11 -7.40 2.40
CA ALA A 371 -13.24 -8.31 2.28
C ALA A 371 -14.53 -7.51 2.28
N THR A 372 -15.39 -7.74 1.29
CA THR A 372 -16.75 -7.20 1.29
C THR A 372 -17.78 -8.32 1.22
N PHE A 373 -18.99 -8.06 1.72
CA PHE A 373 -20.08 -9.03 1.81
C PHE A 373 -21.29 -8.43 1.13
N GLY A 374 -21.85 -9.06 0.10
CA GLY A 374 -22.92 -8.47 -0.70
C GLY A 374 -23.82 -9.50 -1.37
N ASN A 375 -24.80 -9.01 -2.11
CA ASN A 375 -25.69 -9.86 -2.90
C ASN A 375 -25.43 -9.71 -4.40
N ALA A 376 -24.90 -8.57 -4.83
CA ALA A 376 -24.53 -8.33 -6.22
C ALA A 376 -23.20 -9.02 -6.53
N PRO A 377 -23.06 -9.68 -7.69
CA PRO A 377 -21.79 -10.26 -8.10
C PRO A 377 -20.79 -9.16 -8.45
N LEU A 378 -19.50 -9.49 -8.33
CA LEU A 378 -18.42 -8.55 -8.61
C LEU A 378 -18.27 -8.21 -10.10
N ASP A 379 -18.60 -9.17 -10.97
CA ASP A 379 -18.38 -9.08 -12.42
C ASP A 379 -19.52 -8.34 -13.14
N ASP A 380 -20.71 -8.21 -12.53
CA ASP A 380 -21.87 -7.52 -13.12
C ASP A 380 -22.13 -6.14 -12.49
N ALA A 381 -21.16 -5.58 -11.74
CA ALA A 381 -21.29 -4.22 -11.26
C ALA A 381 -21.51 -3.32 -12.50
N PRO A 382 -22.64 -2.59 -12.59
CA PRO A 382 -23.01 -1.88 -13.80
C PRO A 382 -21.84 -0.97 -14.15
N SER A 383 -21.24 -1.19 -15.33
CA SER A 383 -20.31 -0.24 -15.91
C SER A 383 -21.04 1.09 -15.87
N GLY A 384 -20.60 2.01 -15.01
CA GLY A 384 -21.32 3.24 -14.76
C GLY A 384 -21.42 4.04 -16.05
N GLU A 385 -22.48 3.82 -16.82
CA GLU A 385 -23.04 4.85 -17.66
C GLU A 385 -23.44 5.95 -16.68
N ALA A 386 -22.64 7.02 -16.68
CA ALA A 386 -23.01 8.24 -16.00
C ALA A 386 -24.46 8.57 -16.39
N PRO A 387 -25.32 9.01 -15.45
CA PRO A 387 -26.67 9.42 -15.80
C PRO A 387 -26.59 10.40 -16.96
N GLU A 388 -27.28 10.07 -18.06
CA GLU A 388 -27.35 10.93 -19.24
C GLU A 388 -27.61 12.36 -18.78
N THR A 389 -26.66 13.24 -19.08
CA THR A 389 -26.88 14.67 -18.94
C THR A 389 -28.17 15.01 -19.67
N PRO A 390 -29.13 15.69 -19.04
CA PRO A 390 -30.38 16.04 -19.70
C PRO A 390 -30.06 16.81 -20.97
N ASP A 391 -30.66 16.37 -22.09
CA ASP A 391 -30.52 16.97 -23.42
C ASP A 391 -30.52 18.49 -23.30
N THR A 392 -29.36 19.09 -23.53
CA THR A 392 -29.26 20.53 -23.70
C THR A 392 -29.95 20.82 -25.04
N PRO A 393 -31.03 21.62 -25.07
CA PRO A 393 -31.72 21.90 -26.31
C PRO A 393 -30.75 22.55 -27.31
N ALA A 394 -30.80 22.04 -28.54
CA ALA A 394 -29.96 22.47 -29.65
C ALA A 394 -29.92 24.00 -29.73
N ALA A 395 -28.71 24.56 -29.67
CA ALA A 395 -28.49 25.97 -29.92
C ALA A 395 -29.01 26.30 -31.33
N GLU A 396 -30.00 27.20 -31.38
CA GLU A 396 -30.50 27.77 -32.62
C GLU A 396 -29.37 28.41 -33.41
N SER A 397 -29.26 28.04 -34.69
CA SER A 397 -28.34 28.63 -35.66
C SER A 397 -28.48 30.16 -35.69
N PRO A 398 -27.38 30.91 -35.85
CA PRO A 398 -27.45 32.37 -35.93
C PRO A 398 -28.26 32.81 -37.15
N ARG A 399 -29.31 33.60 -36.92
CA ARG A 399 -30.05 34.30 -37.98
C ARG A 399 -29.09 35.19 -38.75
N GLN A 400 -28.99 34.94 -40.06
CA GLN A 400 -28.33 35.84 -41.00
C GLN A 400 -29.05 37.19 -40.98
N HIS A 401 -28.32 38.25 -40.64
CA HIS A 401 -28.79 39.63 -40.77
C HIS A 401 -28.89 40.01 -42.26
N PRO A 402 -29.93 40.75 -42.68
CA PRO A 402 -30.07 41.19 -44.05
C PRO A 402 -29.14 42.38 -44.35
N ASP A 403 -28.65 42.33 -45.58
CA ASP A 403 -27.97 43.36 -46.36
C ASP A 403 -28.65 44.74 -46.21
N TRP A 404 -27.91 45.72 -45.72
CA TRP A 404 -28.26 47.14 -45.86
C TRP A 404 -27.40 47.74 -46.96
N GLY A 405 -28.03 47.95 -48.11
CA GLY A 405 -27.41 48.63 -49.24
C GLY A 405 -27.12 50.11 -48.98
N GLN A 406 -26.08 50.57 -49.71
CA GLN A 406 -25.86 51.90 -50.30
C GLN A 406 -26.41 53.12 -49.57
N TRP A 407 -25.54 54.07 -49.19
CA TRP A 407 -25.67 55.52 -49.46
C TRP A 407 -24.29 56.19 -49.30
N GLY A 408 -23.89 57.00 -50.29
CA GLY A 408 -22.91 58.09 -50.15
C GLY A 408 -21.46 57.79 -50.48
#